data_AF-A0A7D8AKN9-F1
#
_entry.id   AF-A0A7D8AKN9-F1
#
_cell.length_a   1.000
_cell.length_b   1.000
_cell.length_c   1.000
_cell.angle_alpha   90.00
_cell.angle_beta   90.00
_cell.angle_gamma   90.00
#
_symmetry.space_group_name_H-M   'P 1'
#
loop_
_entity.id
_entity.type
_entity.pdbx_description
1 polymer ?
#
loop_
_entity_poly.entity_id
_entity_poly.type
_entity_poly.pdbx_seq_one_letter_code
_entity_poly.pdbx_strand_id
1 'polypeptide(L)'
;MDETQEPGAQEAEPWSPRRRWLAGIIVVLVLIGLFAFAPGPILRIIHTNSAHELVDRLPAERDMLLAKQDEFRAPLKKLDDPVRSWTEVGCSLVPRYSDGDGEQDVVMFYWQQCWLQAMELYPVPEGLTDGASVAAWLGGHTAGDPTCGELLFDVLTPEAGAVGPHEYTPVLWWVDPDGTPPEDEPDRCALAAPGGPHTAHVTVDVDEPMTAESYLVYTVRTPFAATRVGCDNAMSSWLGGCVGEPDGFPVM
;
A
#
# COMPACT_ATOMS: atom_id res chain seq x y z
N MET A 1 44.31 -47.29 53.51
CA MET A 1 44.19 -47.82 52.16
C MET A 1 43.36 -49.07 52.28
N ASP A 2 42.06 -48.99 52.03
CA ASP A 2 41.48 -49.72 50.90
C ASP A 2 40.10 -49.17 50.53
N GLU A 3 39.96 -49.03 49.21
CA GLU A 3 38.82 -48.87 48.32
C GLU A 3 37.59 -48.01 48.72
N THR A 4 37.62 -46.79 48.18
CA THR A 4 36.44 -45.98 47.85
C THR A 4 35.60 -46.73 46.80
N GLN A 5 34.45 -47.26 47.20
CA GLN A 5 33.49 -47.89 46.30
C GLN A 5 32.75 -46.81 45.49
N GLU A 6 33.06 -46.68 44.20
CA GLU A 6 32.30 -45.84 43.27
C GLU A 6 30.82 -46.30 43.23
N PRO A 7 29.84 -45.38 43.33
CA PRO A 7 28.46 -45.74 43.07
C PRO A 7 28.34 -46.10 41.59
N GLY A 8 28.06 -47.39 41.32
CA GLY A 8 27.92 -47.92 39.98
C GLY A 8 26.98 -47.05 39.15
N ALA A 9 27.50 -46.50 38.06
CA ALA A 9 26.69 -45.95 37.00
C ALA A 9 25.79 -47.08 36.50
N GLN A 10 24.50 -47.05 36.85
CA GLN A 10 23.50 -47.91 36.23
C GLN A 10 23.49 -47.55 34.75
N GLU A 11 24.11 -48.39 33.91
CA GLU A 11 23.92 -48.33 32.48
C GLU A 11 22.42 -48.43 32.19
N ALA A 12 21.85 -47.37 31.63
CA ALA A 12 20.44 -47.36 31.27
C ALA A 12 20.15 -48.53 30.32
N GLU A 13 19.19 -49.38 30.68
CA GLU A 13 18.83 -50.54 29.85
C GLU A 13 18.58 -50.11 28.40
N PRO A 14 19.16 -50.81 27.41
CA PRO A 14 18.97 -50.48 26.01
C PRO A 14 17.48 -50.58 25.66
N TRP A 15 16.93 -49.49 25.12
CA TRP A 15 15.50 -49.41 24.81
C TRP A 15 15.01 -50.61 24.00
N SER A 16 13.88 -51.17 24.42
CA SER A 16 13.24 -52.27 23.70
C SER A 16 12.90 -51.85 22.26
N PRO A 17 12.93 -52.78 21.27
CA PRO A 17 12.64 -52.48 19.86
C PRO A 17 11.31 -51.74 19.67
N ARG A 18 10.31 -52.07 20.50
CA ARG A 18 8.99 -51.44 20.52
C ARG A 18 9.02 -49.99 21.00
N ARG A 19 9.85 -49.67 22.01
CA ARG A 19 10.06 -48.28 22.47
C ARG A 19 10.79 -47.44 21.44
N ARG A 20 11.79 -48.01 20.74
CA ARG A 20 12.51 -47.31 19.65
C ARG A 20 11.58 -46.98 18.48
N TRP A 21 10.72 -47.92 18.08
CA TRP A 21 9.75 -47.72 17.01
C TRP A 21 8.70 -46.65 17.35
N LEU A 22 8.12 -46.72 18.57
CA LEU A 22 7.16 -45.72 19.04
C LEU A 22 7.79 -44.32 19.13
N ALA A 23 9.00 -44.20 19.68
CA ALA A 23 9.72 -42.93 19.71
C ALA A 23 10.03 -42.40 18.31
N GLY A 24 10.40 -43.28 17.37
CA GLY A 24 10.59 -42.91 15.96
C GLY A 24 9.31 -42.34 15.33
N ILE A 25 8.15 -42.95 15.57
CA ILE A 25 6.87 -42.42 15.09
C ILE A 25 6.54 -41.06 15.70
N ILE A 26 6.74 -40.91 17.01
CA ILE A 26 6.49 -39.63 17.71
C ILE A 26 7.39 -38.54 17.13
N VAL A 27 8.67 -38.81 16.91
CA VAL A 27 9.60 -37.85 16.29
C VAL A 27 9.14 -37.48 14.88
N VAL A 28 8.74 -38.44 14.06
CA VAL A 28 8.22 -38.17 12.70
C VAL A 28 6.95 -37.33 12.76
N LEU A 29 6.01 -37.64 13.65
CA LEU A 29 4.76 -36.85 13.80
C LEU A 29 5.03 -35.43 14.32
N VAL A 30 5.96 -35.26 15.25
CA VAL A 30 6.37 -33.93 15.75
C VAL A 30 7.05 -33.14 14.63
N LEU A 31 7.92 -33.77 13.84
CA LEU A 31 8.54 -33.13 12.68
C LEU A 31 7.49 -32.73 11.65
N ILE A 32 6.55 -33.62 11.31
CA ILE A 32 5.44 -33.31 10.39
C ILE A 32 4.59 -32.16 10.95
N GLY A 33 4.28 -32.18 12.25
CA GLY A 33 3.54 -31.09 12.91
C GLY A 33 4.29 -29.76 12.85
N LEU A 34 5.60 -29.76 13.09
CA LEU A 34 6.45 -28.57 12.95
C LEU A 34 6.47 -28.08 11.51
N PHE A 35 6.66 -28.95 10.52
CA PHE A 35 6.69 -28.56 9.10
C PHE A 35 5.32 -28.09 8.58
N ALA A 36 4.21 -28.65 9.09
CA ALA A 36 2.88 -28.28 8.63
C ALA A 36 2.33 -27.02 9.31
N PHE A 37 2.65 -26.79 10.60
CA PHE A 37 1.99 -25.75 11.40
C PHE A 37 2.91 -24.63 11.89
N ALA A 38 4.23 -24.83 11.98
CA ALA A 38 5.16 -23.76 12.38
C ALA A 38 5.42 -22.69 11.29
N PRO A 39 5.39 -22.98 9.98
CA PRO A 39 5.67 -21.96 8.96
C PRO A 39 4.66 -20.82 8.98
N GLY A 40 3.36 -21.12 9.19
CA GLY A 40 2.30 -20.11 9.14
C GLY A 40 2.51 -18.93 10.11
N PRO A 41 2.65 -19.17 11.42
CA PRO A 41 2.90 -18.10 12.39
C PRO A 41 4.21 -17.35 12.18
N ILE A 42 5.29 -18.06 11.81
CA ILE A 42 6.61 -17.44 11.58
C ILE A 42 6.57 -16.55 10.33
N LEU A 43 6.00 -17.04 9.23
CA LEU A 43 5.84 -16.28 8.00
C LEU A 43 4.93 -15.07 8.24
N ARG A 44 3.84 -15.21 9.00
CA ARG A 44 2.98 -14.07 9.37
C ARG A 44 3.79 -12.96 10.05
N ILE A 45 4.64 -13.29 11.03
CA ILE A 45 5.50 -12.31 11.71
C ILE A 45 6.50 -11.67 10.74
N ILE A 46 7.16 -12.46 9.90
CA ILE A 46 8.11 -11.95 8.90
C ILE A 46 7.41 -10.97 7.96
N HIS A 47 6.25 -11.35 7.43
CA HIS A 47 5.47 -10.53 6.50
C HIS A 47 4.96 -9.23 7.15
N THR A 48 4.47 -9.30 8.40
CA THR A 48 4.09 -8.11 9.16
C THR A 48 5.27 -7.17 9.37
N ASN A 49 6.44 -7.69 9.78
CA ASN A 49 7.64 -6.87 9.96
C ASN A 49 8.10 -6.23 8.64
N SER A 50 8.10 -6.98 7.53
CA SER A 50 8.43 -6.44 6.22
C SER A 50 7.43 -5.39 5.75
N ALA A 51 6.17 -5.47 6.16
CA ALA A 51 5.14 -4.48 5.85
C ALA A 51 5.34 -3.17 6.62
N HIS A 52 5.65 -3.23 7.92
CA HIS A 52 6.06 -2.05 8.68
C HIS A 52 7.34 -1.42 8.10
N GLU A 53 8.36 -2.24 7.79
CA GLU A 53 9.61 -1.76 7.21
C GLU A 53 9.38 -1.06 5.85
N LEU A 54 8.44 -1.56 5.05
CA LEU A 54 8.03 -0.93 3.79
C LEU A 54 7.39 0.44 4.00
N VAL A 55 6.56 0.60 5.04
CA VAL A 55 5.94 1.87 5.39
C VAL A 55 6.98 2.88 5.88
N ASP A 56 7.88 2.44 6.77
CA ASP A 56 8.85 3.32 7.43
C ASP A 56 10.00 3.77 6.52
N ARG A 57 10.30 3.03 5.46
CA ARG A 57 11.38 3.41 4.52
C ARG A 57 10.95 4.48 3.51
N LEU A 58 9.68 4.53 3.12
CA LEU A 58 9.20 5.41 2.05
C LEU A 58 9.40 6.91 2.35
N PRO A 59 9.20 7.41 3.59
CA PRO A 59 9.47 8.82 3.91
C PRO A 59 10.90 9.28 3.61
N ALA A 60 11.88 8.37 3.60
CA ALA A 60 13.26 8.70 3.25
C ALA A 60 13.44 9.10 1.77
N GLU A 61 12.46 8.81 0.90
CA GLU A 61 12.47 9.17 -0.52
C GLU A 61 11.82 10.53 -0.80
N ARG A 62 11.39 11.26 0.23
CA ARG A 62 10.67 12.54 0.12
C ARG A 62 11.38 13.58 -0.73
N ASP A 63 12.68 13.80 -0.52
CA ASP A 63 13.43 14.82 -1.26
C ASP A 63 13.46 14.52 -2.77
N MET A 64 13.58 13.24 -3.13
CA MET A 64 13.55 12.80 -4.53
C MET A 64 12.16 12.98 -5.13
N LEU A 65 11.10 12.70 -4.37
CA LEU A 65 9.72 12.93 -4.80
C LEU A 65 9.44 14.41 -5.03
N LEU A 66 9.83 15.28 -4.10
CA LEU A 66 9.62 16.73 -4.24
C LEU A 66 10.40 17.31 -5.42
N ALA A 67 11.63 16.85 -5.66
CA ALA A 67 12.38 17.23 -6.84
C ALA A 67 11.68 16.81 -8.15
N LYS A 68 11.03 15.64 -8.17
CA LYS A 68 10.21 15.19 -9.31
C LYS A 68 8.93 15.99 -9.44
N GLN A 69 8.29 16.35 -8.33
CA GLN A 69 7.12 17.21 -8.33
C GLN A 69 7.43 18.58 -8.94
N ASP A 70 8.56 19.18 -8.60
CA ASP A 70 9.01 20.45 -9.17
C ASP A 70 9.27 20.35 -10.68
N GLU A 71 9.84 19.24 -11.15
CA GLU A 71 10.06 18.96 -12.58
C GLU A 71 8.73 18.95 -13.36
N PHE A 72 7.72 18.28 -12.82
CA PHE A 72 6.40 18.15 -13.44
C PHE A 72 5.51 19.38 -13.25
N ARG A 73 5.78 20.24 -12.25
CA ARG A 73 5.00 21.45 -11.93
C ARG A 73 5.18 22.57 -12.98
N ALA A 74 6.14 22.47 -13.92
CA ALA A 74 6.44 23.54 -14.86
C ALA A 74 5.20 24.16 -15.60
N PRO A 75 4.19 23.38 -16.03
CA PRO A 75 2.97 23.91 -16.66
C PRO A 75 2.05 24.69 -15.69
N LEU A 76 2.16 24.42 -14.38
CA LEU A 76 1.35 25.03 -13.33
C LEU A 76 1.91 26.36 -12.82
N LYS A 77 3.08 26.82 -13.31
CA LYS A 77 3.74 28.06 -12.86
C LYS A 77 2.94 29.36 -12.95
N LYS A 78 1.83 29.35 -13.68
CA LYS A 78 0.92 30.51 -13.79
C LYS A 78 -0.14 30.54 -12.69
N LEU A 79 -0.27 29.46 -11.92
CA LEU A 79 -0.99 29.46 -10.66
C LEU A 79 -0.12 30.17 -9.61
N ASP A 80 -0.77 30.77 -8.63
CA ASP A 80 -0.09 31.26 -7.43
C ASP A 80 0.41 30.07 -6.58
N ASP A 81 0.96 30.37 -5.40
CA ASP A 81 1.38 29.34 -4.45
C ASP A 81 0.21 28.44 -4.03
N PRO A 82 0.46 27.15 -3.77
CA PRO A 82 -0.58 26.25 -3.28
C PRO A 82 -1.07 26.73 -1.92
N VAL A 83 -2.39 26.71 -1.70
CA VAL A 83 -2.99 27.02 -0.39
C VAL A 83 -2.82 25.87 0.59
N ARG A 84 -2.53 24.67 0.10
CA ARG A 84 -2.20 23.52 0.94
C ARG A 84 -1.23 22.62 0.21
N SER A 85 -0.24 22.11 0.92
CA SER A 85 0.69 21.11 0.40
C SER A 85 1.12 20.15 1.49
N TRP A 86 1.23 18.87 1.15
CA TRP A 86 1.67 17.83 2.06
C TRP A 86 2.27 16.65 1.31
N THR A 87 2.99 15.83 2.05
CA THR A 87 3.45 14.52 1.60
C THR A 87 2.90 13.44 2.51
N GLU A 88 2.58 12.28 1.93
CA GLU A 88 2.08 11.17 2.71
C GLU A 88 2.41 9.80 2.12
N VAL A 89 2.45 8.79 2.99
CA VAL A 89 2.61 7.38 2.60
C VAL A 89 1.24 6.73 2.61
N GLY A 90 0.72 6.43 1.41
CA GLY A 90 -0.51 5.69 1.22
C GLY A 90 -0.21 4.21 0.98
N CYS A 91 -1.07 3.32 1.50
CA CYS A 91 -0.95 1.88 1.26
C CYS A 91 -2.31 1.27 0.88
N SER A 92 -2.28 0.27 0.01
CA SER A 92 -3.43 -0.53 -0.37
C SER A 92 -3.13 -2.02 -0.32
N LEU A 93 -4.18 -2.81 -0.11
CA LEU A 93 -4.10 -4.26 -0.08
C LEU A 93 -4.59 -4.82 -1.42
N VAL A 94 -3.77 -5.62 -2.08
CA VAL A 94 -4.10 -6.21 -3.39
C VAL A 94 -4.12 -7.73 -3.28
N PRO A 95 -5.28 -8.39 -3.43
CA PRO A 95 -5.37 -9.85 -3.40
C PRO A 95 -4.65 -10.47 -4.60
N ARG A 96 -4.01 -11.62 -4.38
CA ARG A 96 -3.44 -12.45 -5.45
C ARG A 96 -4.14 -13.79 -5.48
N TYR A 97 -4.75 -14.09 -6.62
CA TYR A 97 -5.51 -15.33 -6.84
C TYR A 97 -4.61 -16.45 -7.39
N SER A 98 -5.03 -17.70 -7.20
CA SER A 98 -4.44 -18.87 -7.88
C SER A 98 -4.53 -18.70 -9.40
N ASP A 99 -3.42 -18.78 -10.11
CA ASP A 99 -3.35 -18.64 -11.57
C ASP A 99 -3.33 -19.99 -12.32
N GLY A 100 -3.51 -21.12 -11.61
CA GLY A 100 -2.98 -22.41 -12.10
C GLY A 100 -3.88 -23.65 -12.12
N ASP A 101 -5.07 -23.66 -11.50
CA ASP A 101 -5.83 -24.92 -11.33
C ASP A 101 -7.36 -24.83 -11.52
N GLY A 102 -7.89 -23.65 -11.85
CA GLY A 102 -9.31 -23.46 -12.14
C GLY A 102 -10.17 -23.14 -10.91
N GLU A 103 -9.58 -22.99 -9.72
CA GLU A 103 -10.25 -22.34 -8.58
C GLU A 103 -10.14 -20.82 -8.74
N GLN A 104 -11.04 -20.25 -9.55
CA GLN A 104 -11.29 -18.81 -9.52
C GLN A 104 -11.81 -18.45 -8.12
N ASP A 105 -11.39 -17.30 -7.58
CA ASP A 105 -11.77 -16.75 -6.26
C ASP A 105 -11.00 -17.23 -5.03
N VAL A 106 -9.96 -18.06 -5.17
CA VAL A 106 -9.10 -18.42 -4.03
C VAL A 106 -7.92 -17.46 -3.92
N VAL A 107 -7.94 -16.62 -2.89
CA VAL A 107 -6.81 -15.73 -2.56
C VAL A 107 -5.67 -16.56 -1.96
N MET A 108 -4.51 -16.52 -2.61
CA MET A 108 -3.30 -17.24 -2.19
C MET A 108 -2.48 -16.44 -1.18
N PHE A 109 -2.44 -15.13 -1.35
CA PHE A 109 -1.80 -14.15 -0.46
C PHE A 109 -2.23 -12.73 -0.85
N TYR A 110 -1.86 -11.75 -0.04
CA TYR A 110 -2.06 -10.33 -0.35
C TYR A 110 -0.73 -9.61 -0.56
N TRP A 111 -0.72 -8.60 -1.43
CA TRP A 111 0.34 -7.59 -1.45
C TRP A 111 -0.12 -6.38 -0.65
N GLN A 112 0.69 -5.92 0.28
CA GLN A 112 0.65 -4.53 0.72
C GLN A 112 1.46 -3.73 -0.30
N GLN A 113 0.78 -2.86 -1.04
CA GLN A 113 1.39 -1.92 -1.97
C GLN A 113 1.38 -0.55 -1.30
N CYS A 114 2.54 0.07 -1.15
CA CYS A 114 2.67 1.40 -0.60
C CYS A 114 3.34 2.33 -1.60
N TRP A 115 3.05 3.61 -1.46
CA TRP A 115 3.64 4.69 -2.25
C TRP A 115 3.78 5.94 -1.40
N LEU A 116 4.77 6.76 -1.74
CA LEU A 116 4.85 8.13 -1.23
C LEU A 116 4.18 9.05 -2.26
N GLN A 117 3.36 9.98 -1.81
CA GLN A 117 2.76 10.99 -2.66
C GLN A 117 2.94 12.39 -2.09
N ALA A 118 3.12 13.36 -2.99
CA ALA A 118 3.15 14.77 -2.70
C ALA A 118 1.90 15.38 -3.33
N MET A 119 1.14 16.12 -2.55
CA MET A 119 -0.15 16.68 -2.94
C MET A 119 -0.16 18.18 -2.70
N GLU A 120 -0.81 18.91 -3.60
CA GLU A 120 -0.96 20.37 -3.54
C GLU A 120 -2.36 20.78 -3.97
N LEU A 121 -2.97 21.72 -3.24
CA LEU A 121 -4.22 22.37 -3.62
C LEU A 121 -3.93 23.78 -4.11
N TYR A 122 -4.40 24.11 -5.32
CA TYR A 122 -4.33 25.46 -5.89
C TYR A 122 -5.73 26.03 -6.02
N PRO A 123 -5.98 27.27 -5.58
CA PRO A 123 -7.25 27.93 -5.81
C PRO A 123 -7.41 28.19 -7.31
N VAL A 124 -8.59 27.89 -7.84
CA VAL A 124 -8.92 28.20 -9.24
C VAL A 124 -9.22 29.70 -9.35
N PRO A 125 -8.69 30.41 -10.38
CA PRO A 125 -9.02 31.80 -10.62
C PRO A 125 -10.51 32.06 -10.78
N GLU A 126 -11.00 33.19 -10.25
CA GLU A 126 -12.38 33.62 -10.43
C GLU A 126 -12.77 33.69 -11.92
N GLY A 127 -13.95 33.17 -12.25
CA GLY A 127 -14.48 33.16 -13.62
C GLY A 127 -14.18 31.88 -14.42
N LEU A 128 -13.39 30.94 -13.88
CA LEU A 128 -13.33 29.56 -14.37
C LEU A 128 -14.24 28.69 -13.52
N THR A 129 -15.36 28.27 -14.10
CA THR A 129 -16.51 27.72 -13.36
C THR A 129 -16.74 26.22 -13.56
N ASP A 130 -15.96 25.59 -14.44
CA ASP A 130 -16.06 24.15 -14.72
C ASP A 130 -14.70 23.57 -15.11
N GLY A 131 -14.56 22.25 -14.97
CA GLY A 131 -13.31 21.54 -15.25
C GLY A 131 -12.80 21.75 -16.68
N ALA A 132 -13.71 21.80 -17.66
CA ALA A 132 -13.35 22.02 -19.06
C ALA A 132 -12.73 23.42 -19.31
N SER A 133 -13.27 24.47 -18.70
CA SER A 133 -12.76 25.83 -18.77
C SER A 133 -11.39 25.95 -18.11
N VAL A 134 -11.20 25.29 -16.96
CA VAL A 134 -9.91 25.22 -16.25
C VAL A 134 -8.87 24.47 -17.07
N ALA A 135 -9.24 23.32 -17.64
CA ALA A 135 -8.37 22.53 -18.52
C ALA A 135 -7.94 23.33 -19.74
N ALA A 136 -8.89 23.94 -20.45
CA ALA A 136 -8.61 24.74 -21.64
C ALA A 136 -7.72 25.95 -21.30
N TRP A 137 -7.95 26.60 -20.15
CA TRP A 137 -7.07 27.65 -19.66
C TRP A 137 -5.66 27.13 -19.45
N LEU A 138 -5.48 25.95 -18.83
CA LEU A 138 -4.20 25.27 -18.63
C LEU A 138 -3.56 24.69 -19.90
N GLY A 139 -4.27 24.70 -21.03
CA GLY A 139 -3.80 24.14 -22.29
C GLY A 139 -4.05 22.64 -22.44
N GLY A 140 -4.92 22.08 -21.60
CA GLY A 140 -5.33 20.68 -21.63
C GLY A 140 -6.81 20.48 -21.95
N HIS A 141 -7.33 19.31 -21.61
CA HIS A 141 -8.74 18.94 -21.80
C HIS A 141 -9.24 18.03 -20.68
N THR A 142 -10.56 17.84 -20.59
CA THR A 142 -11.18 16.81 -19.72
C THR A 142 -11.73 15.67 -20.56
N ALA A 143 -11.92 14.51 -19.94
CA ALA A 143 -12.54 13.35 -20.57
C ALA A 143 -13.79 12.93 -19.80
N GLY A 144 -14.85 12.60 -20.54
CA GLY A 144 -16.12 12.16 -19.98
C GLY A 144 -17.14 13.28 -19.85
N ASP A 145 -18.22 12.99 -19.13
CA ASP A 145 -19.26 13.95 -18.83
C ASP A 145 -18.82 14.87 -17.66
N PRO A 146 -19.19 16.16 -17.70
CA PRO A 146 -18.84 17.09 -16.63
C PRO A 146 -19.50 16.67 -15.31
N THR A 147 -18.70 16.67 -14.25
CA THR A 147 -19.12 16.37 -12.87
C THR A 147 -18.46 17.36 -11.94
N CYS A 148 -18.66 17.28 -10.63
CA CYS A 148 -17.92 18.11 -9.67
C CYS A 148 -16.42 17.81 -9.59
N GLY A 149 -15.93 16.72 -10.22
CA GLY A 149 -14.52 16.32 -10.18
C GLY A 149 -14.05 15.80 -11.53
N GLU A 150 -13.09 16.45 -12.16
CA GLU A 150 -12.62 16.12 -13.51
C GLU A 150 -11.10 15.98 -13.57
N LEU A 151 -10.60 14.89 -14.16
CA LEU A 151 -9.19 14.73 -14.49
C LEU A 151 -8.82 15.65 -15.66
N LEU A 152 -7.69 16.36 -15.52
CA LEU A 152 -7.19 17.27 -16.54
C LEU A 152 -6.04 16.61 -17.30
N PHE A 153 -6.27 16.30 -18.57
CA PHE A 153 -5.32 15.68 -19.47
C PHE A 153 -4.52 16.72 -20.26
N ASP A 154 -3.35 16.32 -20.76
CA ASP A 154 -2.41 17.13 -21.56
C ASP A 154 -1.88 18.41 -20.87
N VAL A 155 -2.12 18.57 -19.57
CA VAL A 155 -1.57 19.70 -18.80
C VAL A 155 -0.17 19.39 -18.28
N LEU A 156 0.06 18.18 -17.78
CA LEU A 156 1.30 17.76 -17.15
C LEU A 156 2.14 16.89 -18.10
N THR A 157 3.47 16.89 -17.89
CA THR A 157 4.39 15.99 -18.57
C THR A 157 5.20 15.20 -17.53
N PRO A 158 5.16 13.87 -17.52
CA PRO A 158 4.34 13.00 -18.38
C PRO A 158 2.83 13.14 -18.09
N GLU A 159 2.00 12.74 -19.04
CA GLU A 159 0.54 12.86 -18.94
C GLU A 159 -0.05 11.78 -18.02
N ALA A 160 -1.13 12.14 -17.32
CA ALA A 160 -1.90 11.20 -16.50
C ALA A 160 -2.39 10.03 -17.37
N GLY A 161 -2.13 8.79 -16.94
CA GLY A 161 -2.53 7.56 -17.64
C GLY A 161 -1.51 7.00 -18.64
N ALA A 162 -0.48 7.75 -19.03
CA ALA A 162 0.64 7.23 -19.82
C ALA A 162 1.72 6.54 -18.97
N VAL A 163 1.57 6.60 -17.65
CA VAL A 163 2.60 6.24 -16.67
C VAL A 163 2.37 4.83 -16.12
N GLY A 164 3.42 4.01 -16.14
CA GLY A 164 3.37 2.66 -15.59
C GLY A 164 3.44 2.60 -14.05
N PRO A 165 3.15 1.44 -13.42
CA PRO A 165 3.21 1.26 -11.96
C PRO A 165 4.62 1.39 -11.37
N HIS A 166 5.65 1.47 -12.22
CA HIS A 166 7.06 1.55 -11.86
C HIS A 166 7.66 2.95 -12.10
N GLU A 167 6.83 3.94 -12.40
CA GLU A 167 7.25 5.30 -12.73
C GLU A 167 6.55 6.33 -11.84
N TYR A 168 7.15 7.52 -11.72
CA TYR A 168 6.54 8.63 -10.99
C TYR A 168 5.29 9.09 -11.73
N THR A 169 4.15 9.09 -11.05
CA THR A 169 2.84 9.36 -11.65
C THR A 169 2.34 10.74 -11.23
N PRO A 170 2.45 11.78 -12.08
CA PRO A 170 1.75 13.03 -11.88
C PRO A 170 0.26 12.91 -12.25
N VAL A 171 -0.59 13.60 -11.50
CA VAL A 171 -2.03 13.69 -11.72
C VAL A 171 -2.49 15.11 -11.42
N LEU A 172 -3.39 15.63 -12.26
CA LEU A 172 -4.08 16.89 -12.04
C LEU A 172 -5.58 16.66 -12.17
N TRP A 173 -6.32 17.07 -11.14
CA TRP A 173 -7.79 17.11 -11.18
C TRP A 173 -8.27 18.52 -10.85
N TRP A 174 -9.46 18.84 -11.33
CA TRP A 174 -10.26 19.95 -10.87
C TRP A 174 -11.37 19.42 -9.97
N VAL A 175 -11.68 20.13 -8.89
CA VAL A 175 -12.70 19.77 -7.92
C VAL A 175 -13.51 21.01 -7.53
N ASP A 176 -14.82 20.93 -7.70
CA ASP A 176 -15.83 21.81 -7.14
C ASP A 176 -16.46 21.15 -5.90
N PRO A 177 -16.10 21.58 -4.68
CA PRO A 177 -16.59 20.97 -3.44
C PRO A 177 -18.09 21.16 -3.21
N ASP A 178 -18.69 22.18 -3.81
CA ASP A 178 -20.12 22.50 -3.72
C ASP A 178 -20.93 21.85 -4.86
N GLY A 179 -20.25 21.20 -5.80
CA GLY A 179 -20.84 20.48 -6.92
C GLY A 179 -21.60 19.20 -6.50
N THR A 180 -22.35 18.63 -7.45
CA THR A 180 -23.08 17.37 -7.22
C THR A 180 -22.20 16.17 -7.62
N PRO A 181 -21.92 15.22 -6.70
CA PRO A 181 -21.17 14.01 -7.04
C PRO A 181 -22.01 13.04 -7.88
N PRO A 182 -21.38 12.19 -8.71
CA PRO A 182 -22.02 11.01 -9.28
C PRO A 182 -22.58 10.09 -8.18
N GLU A 183 -23.70 9.42 -8.45
CA GLU A 183 -24.34 8.52 -7.47
C GLU A 183 -23.43 7.35 -7.05
N ASP A 184 -22.56 6.89 -7.94
CA ASP A 184 -21.61 5.81 -7.74
C ASP A 184 -20.29 6.25 -7.08
N GLU A 185 -20.04 7.55 -6.98
CA GLU A 185 -18.82 8.14 -6.42
C GLU A 185 -19.14 9.35 -5.50
N PRO A 186 -19.76 9.13 -4.32
CA PRO A 186 -20.24 10.21 -3.46
C PRO A 186 -19.13 11.13 -2.93
N ASP A 187 -17.90 10.62 -2.83
CA ASP A 187 -16.75 11.37 -2.33
C ASP A 187 -15.98 12.12 -3.43
N ARG A 188 -16.43 12.06 -4.69
CA ARG A 188 -15.71 12.65 -5.83
C ARG A 188 -15.50 14.16 -5.73
N CYS A 189 -16.42 14.88 -5.07
CA CYS A 189 -16.30 16.32 -4.86
C CYS A 189 -15.49 16.68 -3.60
N ALA A 190 -15.15 15.70 -2.76
CA ALA A 190 -14.46 15.97 -1.52
C ALA A 190 -13.02 16.44 -1.84
N LEU A 191 -12.63 17.60 -1.30
CA LEU A 191 -11.24 18.04 -1.39
C LEU A 191 -10.35 17.09 -0.61
N ALA A 192 -9.23 16.74 -1.23
CA ALA A 192 -8.20 15.96 -0.58
C ALA A 192 -7.71 16.68 0.70
N ALA A 193 -7.61 15.91 1.79
CA ALA A 193 -7.11 16.37 3.06
C ALA A 193 -5.94 15.48 3.51
N PRO A 194 -4.95 16.02 4.25
CA PRO A 194 -3.85 15.23 4.76
C PRO A 194 -4.36 14.13 5.72
N GLY A 195 -3.83 12.91 5.58
CA GLY A 195 -4.10 11.83 6.54
C GLY A 195 -5.43 11.13 6.38
N GLY A 196 -5.80 10.82 5.13
CA GLY A 196 -6.97 10.01 4.82
C GLY A 196 -6.90 8.56 5.35
N PRO A 197 -7.98 7.78 5.16
CA PRO A 197 -7.96 6.35 5.40
C PRO A 197 -6.82 5.70 4.61
N HIS A 198 -6.08 4.81 5.25
CA HIS A 198 -4.93 4.08 4.69
C HIS A 198 -3.61 4.86 4.56
N THR A 199 -3.50 6.03 5.19
CA THR A 199 -2.26 6.80 5.27
C THR A 199 -1.49 6.48 6.56
N ALA A 200 -0.20 6.17 6.42
CA ALA A 200 0.65 5.80 7.56
C ALA A 200 1.52 6.96 8.08
N HIS A 201 2.01 7.80 7.17
CA HIS A 201 2.86 8.96 7.49
C HIS A 201 2.33 10.17 6.76
N VAL A 202 2.29 11.33 7.42
CA VAL A 202 1.86 12.60 6.84
C VAL A 202 2.83 13.69 7.30
N THR A 203 3.24 14.54 6.37
CA THR A 203 3.95 15.79 6.66
C THR A 203 3.29 16.90 5.89
N VAL A 204 2.70 17.86 6.61
CA VAL A 204 2.05 19.04 6.02
C VAL A 204 3.08 20.17 5.94
N ASP A 205 3.21 20.78 4.77
CA ASP A 205 4.16 21.85 4.48
C ASP A 205 3.48 23.22 4.41
N VAL A 206 2.28 23.29 3.82
CA VAL A 206 1.44 24.49 3.76
C VAL A 206 0.02 24.13 4.15
N ASP A 207 -0.63 24.97 4.96
CA ASP A 207 -2.03 24.82 5.36
C ASP A 207 -2.69 26.19 5.60
N GLU A 208 -3.08 26.82 4.50
CA GLU A 208 -3.80 28.09 4.49
C GLU A 208 -5.32 27.87 4.42
N PRO A 209 -6.14 28.88 4.80
CA PRO A 209 -7.59 28.79 4.68
C PRO A 209 -8.06 28.55 3.23
N MET A 210 -8.94 27.57 3.06
CA MET A 210 -9.57 27.27 1.77
C MET A 210 -10.79 28.17 1.54
N THR A 211 -10.62 29.26 0.78
CA THR A 211 -11.66 30.28 0.54
C THR A 211 -12.16 30.37 -0.91
N ALA A 212 -11.63 29.56 -1.83
CA ALA A 212 -12.01 29.56 -3.24
C ALA A 212 -13.22 28.64 -3.48
N GLU A 213 -13.97 28.90 -4.55
CA GLU A 213 -15.13 28.09 -4.95
C GLU A 213 -14.72 26.73 -5.52
N SER A 214 -13.57 26.64 -6.18
CA SER A 214 -13.05 25.38 -6.71
C SER A 214 -11.53 25.34 -6.64
N TYR A 215 -10.99 24.12 -6.75
CA TYR A 215 -9.59 23.84 -6.58
C TYR A 215 -9.05 22.95 -7.69
N LEU A 216 -7.82 23.23 -8.07
CA LEU A 216 -6.98 22.23 -8.71
C LEU A 216 -6.29 21.45 -7.61
N VAL A 217 -6.22 20.14 -7.76
CA VAL A 217 -5.32 19.36 -6.93
C VAL A 217 -4.33 18.58 -7.77
N TYR A 218 -3.06 18.79 -7.41
CA TYR A 218 -1.91 18.32 -8.12
C TYR A 218 -1.23 17.29 -7.25
N THR A 219 -1.03 16.09 -7.77
CA THR A 219 -0.41 15.00 -7.04
C THR A 219 0.72 14.42 -7.85
N VAL A 220 1.84 14.11 -7.20
CA VAL A 220 2.88 13.26 -7.75
C VAL A 220 3.10 12.10 -6.82
N ARG A 221 3.03 10.89 -7.37
CA ARG A 221 3.22 9.65 -6.64
C ARG A 221 4.51 8.97 -7.07
N THR A 222 5.21 8.34 -6.13
CA THR A 222 6.29 7.40 -6.44
C THR A 222 5.77 6.15 -7.15
N PRO A 223 6.66 5.34 -7.75
CA PRO A 223 6.38 3.94 -8.06
C PRO A 223 5.83 3.19 -6.85
N PHE A 224 5.05 2.13 -7.10
CA PHE A 224 4.60 1.25 -6.03
C PHE A 224 5.75 0.39 -5.51
N ALA A 225 5.92 0.36 -4.21
CA ALA A 225 6.72 -0.63 -3.52
C ALA A 225 5.78 -1.64 -2.84
N ALA A 226 6.07 -2.93 -2.95
CA ALA A 226 5.15 -3.98 -2.53
C ALA A 226 5.84 -5.07 -1.72
N THR A 227 5.16 -5.55 -0.69
CA THR A 227 5.58 -6.72 0.10
C THR A 227 4.41 -7.66 0.36
N ARG A 228 4.69 -8.97 0.46
CA ARG A 228 3.66 -9.97 0.74
C ARG A 228 3.21 -9.81 2.19
N VAL A 229 1.90 -9.82 2.41
CA VAL A 229 1.26 -9.78 3.73
C VAL A 229 0.18 -10.84 3.86
N GLY A 230 -0.13 -11.18 5.12
CA GLY A 230 -1.17 -12.15 5.47
C GLY A 230 -0.69 -13.60 5.45
N CYS A 231 -1.58 -14.48 5.05
CA CYS A 231 -1.33 -15.91 4.90
C CYS A 231 -0.50 -16.19 3.64
N ASP A 232 0.51 -17.02 3.79
CA ASP A 232 1.29 -17.57 2.69
C ASP A 232 1.03 -19.07 2.62
N ASN A 233 0.11 -19.47 1.73
CA ASN A 233 -0.22 -20.88 1.51
C ASN A 233 0.54 -21.49 0.33
N ALA A 234 1.60 -20.82 -0.17
CA ALA A 234 2.38 -21.30 -1.31
C ALA A 234 3.03 -22.68 -1.08
N MET A 235 3.30 -23.07 0.18
CA MET A 235 3.85 -24.40 0.51
C MET A 235 2.78 -25.46 0.84
N SER A 236 1.50 -25.08 0.89
CA SER A 236 0.44 -25.88 1.48
C SER A 236 -0.84 -25.84 0.63
N SER A 237 -0.74 -26.16 -0.65
CA SER A 237 -1.88 -26.15 -1.60
C SER A 237 -3.09 -27.00 -1.17
N TRP A 238 -2.94 -27.85 -0.15
CA TRP A 238 -4.01 -28.69 0.41
C TRP A 238 -4.68 -28.10 1.67
N LEU A 239 -4.16 -27.00 2.25
CA LEU A 239 -4.69 -26.38 3.47
C LEU A 239 -5.71 -25.24 3.21
N GLY A 240 -6.09 -25.01 1.96
CA GLY A 240 -7.07 -24.00 1.55
C GLY A 240 -6.46 -22.60 1.32
N GLY A 241 -7.25 -21.67 0.79
CA GLY A 241 -6.83 -20.28 0.55
C GLY A 241 -6.77 -19.43 1.82
N CYS A 242 -6.39 -18.17 1.64
CA CYS A 242 -6.51 -17.14 2.65
C CYS A 242 -7.97 -16.89 3.05
N VAL A 243 -8.25 -16.86 4.35
CA VAL A 243 -9.58 -16.56 4.88
C VAL A 243 -9.58 -15.12 5.39
N GLY A 244 -10.03 -14.19 4.53
CA GLY A 244 -10.18 -12.78 4.87
C GLY A 244 -8.90 -11.94 4.73
N GLU A 245 -9.09 -10.62 4.80
CA GLU A 245 -7.99 -9.65 4.79
C GLU A 245 -7.10 -9.80 6.04
N PRO A 246 -5.79 -9.50 5.95
CA PRO A 246 -4.90 -9.53 7.11
C PRO A 246 -5.35 -8.55 8.20
N ASP A 247 -5.46 -9.03 9.44
CA ASP A 247 -5.77 -8.17 10.58
C ASP A 247 -4.76 -7.01 10.70
N GLY A 248 -5.26 -5.79 10.95
CA GLY A 248 -4.41 -4.61 11.22
C GLY A 248 -3.89 -3.89 9.98
N PHE A 249 -4.58 -3.98 8.84
CA PHE A 249 -4.23 -3.26 7.61
C PHE A 249 -4.74 -1.79 7.60
N PRO A 250 -4.00 -0.82 6.99
CA PRO A 250 -2.61 -0.95 6.56
C PRO A 250 -1.71 -1.23 7.76
N VAL A 251 -0.66 -2.01 7.52
CA VAL A 251 0.31 -2.34 8.57
C VAL A 251 1.17 -1.10 8.80
N MET A 252 0.74 -0.25 9.75
CA MET A 252 1.38 0.99 10.19
C MET A 252 2.28 0.74 11.39
#